data_AF-A0A4Z2BKZ7-F1
#
_entry.id   AF-A0A4Z2BKZ7-F1
#
_cell.length_a   1.000
_cell.length_b   1.000
_cell.length_c   1.000
_cell.angle_alpha   90.00
_cell.angle_beta   90.00
_cell.angle_gamma   90.00
#
_symmetry.space_group_name_H-M   'P 1'
#
loop_
_entity.id
_entity.type
_entity.pdbx_description
1 polymer ?
#
loop_
_entity_poly.entity_id
_entity_poly.type
_entity_poly.pdbx_seq_one_letter_code
_entity_poly.pdbx_strand_id
1 'polypeptide(L)'
;MQMMNILKPIAFDVIHCVSQLFDYYLYAVYTFFGRNDMYESSSLGLISSRLRTTLNRIQESLIEVEAAGENAGVHGAVEERKEKVPSPHLSQLVVLTNSGTLYGLAQRVVATESLVFLAEQFESLQSHLDTMMPAAKKPFLQQFYSQTVSTASELRKPIYWIVAARAIDYEQMLLLMAGVKWDIREIMSQHNVYVDVLLKGHFTRQQRDF
;
A
#
# COMPACT_ATOMS: atom_id res chain seq x y z
N MET A 1 9.70 19.52 30.71
CA MET A 1 10.98 18.81 30.48
C MET A 1 11.35 17.74 31.53
N GLN A 2 10.56 17.49 32.60
CA GLN A 2 10.85 16.39 33.56
C GLN A 2 10.36 15.01 33.07
N MET A 3 9.30 14.95 32.25
CA MET A 3 8.79 13.70 31.66
C MET A 3 9.79 13.03 30.69
N MET A 4 10.66 13.81 30.02
CA MET A 4 11.67 13.30 29.07
C MET A 4 12.81 12.52 29.74
N ASN A 5 13.13 12.80 31.01
CA ASN A 5 14.17 12.06 31.73
C ASN A 5 13.66 10.74 32.32
N ILE A 6 12.34 10.62 32.54
CA ILE A 6 11.69 9.39 33.01
C ILE A 6 11.47 8.40 31.86
N LEU A 7 11.32 8.90 30.63
CA LEU A 7 11.12 8.07 29.43
C LEU A 7 12.40 7.49 28.83
N LYS A 8 13.60 8.04 29.10
CA LYS A 8 14.88 7.52 28.58
C LYS A 8 15.07 5.99 28.73
N PRO A 9 14.74 5.35 29.87
CA PRO A 9 14.89 3.90 29.99
C PRO A 9 13.95 3.09 29.08
N ILE A 10 12.80 3.64 28.68
CA ILE A 10 11.81 2.96 27.80
C ILE A 10 11.69 3.59 26.41
N ALA A 11 12.49 4.61 26.09
CA ALA A 11 12.40 5.35 24.84
C ALA A 11 12.65 4.43 23.63
N PHE A 12 13.58 3.47 23.77
CA PHE A 12 13.82 2.47 22.75
C PHE A 12 12.59 1.60 22.51
N ASP A 13 11.95 1.10 23.56
CA ASP A 13 10.79 0.20 23.45
C ASP A 13 9.60 0.92 22.80
N VAL A 14 9.37 2.19 23.18
CA VAL A 14 8.32 3.01 22.57
C VAL A 14 8.59 3.25 21.09
N ILE A 15 9.83 3.61 20.72
CA ILE A 15 10.21 3.82 19.31
C ILE A 15 10.07 2.50 18.54
N HIS A 16 10.49 1.38 19.13
CA HIS A 16 10.37 0.06 18.53
C HIS A 16 8.90 -0.30 18.26
N CYS A 17 8.01 -0.17 19.25
CA CYS A 17 6.58 -0.45 19.07
C CYS A 17 5.93 0.48 18.03
N VAL A 18 6.31 1.75 18.01
CA VAL A 18 5.81 2.73 17.03
C VAL A 18 6.31 2.39 15.61
N SER A 19 7.56 1.94 15.46
CA SER A 19 8.09 1.40 14.20
C SER A 19 7.37 0.13 13.76
N GLN A 20 7.08 -0.80 14.69
CA GLN A 20 6.30 -2.02 14.40
C GLN A 20 4.88 -1.70 13.95
N LEU A 21 4.24 -0.69 14.56
CA LEU A 21 2.90 -0.23 14.17
C LEU A 21 2.91 0.35 12.75
N PHE A 22 3.96 1.09 12.39
CA PHE A 22 4.12 1.60 11.03
C PHE A 22 4.37 0.46 10.04
N ASP A 23 5.26 -0.49 10.36
CA ASP A 23 5.52 -1.70 9.55
C ASP A 23 4.20 -2.48 9.33
N TYR A 24 3.41 -2.71 10.38
CA TYR A 24 2.11 -3.37 10.29
C TYR A 24 1.12 -2.61 9.40
N TYR A 25 1.03 -1.29 9.56
CA TYR A 25 0.12 -0.47 8.77
C TYR A 25 0.51 -0.45 7.29
N LEU A 26 1.80 -0.32 6.97
CA LEU A 26 2.33 -0.44 5.62
C LEU A 26 1.96 -1.79 5.00
N TYR A 27 2.18 -2.88 5.74
CA TYR A 27 1.84 -4.23 5.30
C TYR A 27 0.34 -4.41 5.09
N ALA A 28 -0.50 -3.85 5.96
CA ALA A 28 -1.96 -3.89 5.83
C ALA A 28 -2.44 -3.13 4.58
N VAL A 29 -1.94 -1.91 4.36
CA VAL A 29 -2.27 -1.11 3.18
C VAL A 29 -1.86 -1.84 1.90
N TYR A 30 -0.65 -2.41 1.87
CA TYR A 30 -0.22 -3.26 0.76
C TYR A 30 -1.12 -4.47 0.57
N THR A 31 -1.43 -5.21 1.63
CA THR A 31 -2.20 -6.45 1.55
C THR A 31 -3.64 -6.22 1.09
N PHE A 32 -4.27 -5.14 1.54
CA PHE A 32 -5.66 -4.83 1.21
C PHE A 32 -5.81 -4.18 -0.16
N PHE A 33 -4.89 -3.28 -0.51
CA PHE A 33 -5.05 -2.40 -1.66
C PHE A 33 -3.98 -2.58 -2.74
N GLY A 34 -2.80 -3.12 -2.42
CA GLY A 34 -1.71 -3.30 -3.38
C GLY A 34 -1.56 -4.73 -3.92
N ARG A 35 -1.97 -5.74 -3.15
CA ARG A 35 -1.90 -7.14 -3.52
C ARG A 35 -2.97 -7.48 -4.55
N ASN A 36 -2.56 -7.93 -5.73
CA ASN A 36 -3.50 -8.32 -6.78
C ASN A 36 -2.93 -9.50 -7.58
N ASP A 37 -3.36 -10.71 -7.23
CA ASP A 37 -2.88 -11.96 -7.82
C ASP A 37 -3.12 -12.03 -9.34
N MET A 38 -4.13 -11.33 -9.84
CA MET A 38 -4.50 -11.34 -11.25
C MET A 38 -3.54 -10.57 -12.17
N TYR A 39 -2.75 -9.63 -11.61
CA TYR A 39 -1.82 -8.80 -12.38
C TYR A 39 -0.37 -8.96 -11.92
N GLU A 40 -0.06 -9.88 -10.99
CA GLU A 40 1.33 -10.25 -10.68
C GLU A 40 2.03 -10.90 -11.89
N SER A 41 1.28 -11.59 -12.76
CA SER A 41 1.78 -12.18 -14.01
C SER A 41 1.99 -11.15 -15.13
N SER A 42 1.35 -9.98 -15.03
CA SER A 42 1.68 -8.82 -15.84
C SER A 42 2.97 -8.24 -15.27
N SER A 43 4.08 -8.61 -15.89
CA SER A 43 5.50 -8.31 -15.59
C SER A 43 5.90 -6.83 -15.44
N LEU A 44 4.96 -5.94 -15.09
CA LEU A 44 5.18 -4.51 -14.92
C LEU A 44 6.04 -4.15 -13.70
N GLY A 45 6.49 -5.12 -12.90
CA GLY A 45 7.44 -4.90 -11.81
C GLY A 45 7.00 -3.73 -10.91
N LEU A 46 5.71 -3.65 -10.61
CA LEU A 46 5.09 -2.47 -9.99
C LEU A 46 5.63 -2.19 -8.58
N ILE A 47 6.21 -3.22 -7.96
CA ILE A 47 6.84 -3.20 -6.65
C ILE A 47 8.35 -3.37 -6.87
N SER A 48 9.15 -2.48 -6.30
CA SER A 48 10.60 -2.60 -6.37
C SER A 48 11.10 -3.83 -5.59
N SER A 49 12.31 -4.29 -5.91
CA SER A 49 12.98 -5.34 -5.12
C SER A 49 13.13 -4.94 -3.65
N ARG A 50 13.39 -3.64 -3.39
CA ARG A 50 13.49 -3.07 -2.05
C ARG A 50 12.18 -3.19 -1.29
N LEU A 51 11.07 -2.71 -1.85
CA LEU A 51 9.76 -2.81 -1.21
C LEU A 51 9.35 -4.28 -1.00
N ARG A 52 9.63 -5.17 -1.96
CA ARG A 52 9.35 -6.61 -1.82
C ARG A 52 10.14 -7.22 -0.66
N THR A 53 11.43 -6.90 -0.52
CA THR A 53 12.24 -7.33 0.62
C THR A 53 11.70 -6.79 1.95
N THR A 54 11.30 -5.52 1.99
CA THR A 54 10.70 -4.91 3.19
C THR A 54 9.40 -5.61 3.60
N LEU A 55 8.50 -5.87 2.63
CA LEU A 55 7.23 -6.58 2.89
C LEU A 55 7.46 -8.01 3.39
N ASN A 56 8.40 -8.75 2.79
CA ASN A 56 8.74 -10.10 3.25
C ASN A 56 9.33 -10.08 4.67
N ARG A 57 10.24 -9.14 4.95
CA ARG A 57 10.80 -8.94 6.30
C ARG A 57 9.67 -8.73 7.32
N ILE A 58 8.74 -7.82 7.03
CA ILE A 58 7.61 -7.52 7.92
C ILE A 58 6.73 -8.76 8.12
N GLN A 59 6.41 -9.48 7.05
CA GLN A 59 5.61 -10.70 7.13
C GLN A 59 6.28 -11.75 8.03
N GLU A 60 7.57 -12.00 7.86
CA GLU A 60 8.32 -12.99 8.63
C GLU A 60 8.49 -12.57 10.10
N SER A 61 8.79 -11.29 10.34
CA SER A 61 9.11 -10.80 11.68
C SER A 61 7.89 -10.45 12.53
N LEU A 62 6.81 -9.94 11.92
CA LEU A 62 5.68 -9.35 12.64
C LEU A 62 4.36 -10.10 12.48
N ILE A 63 4.14 -10.85 11.39
CA ILE A 63 2.82 -11.42 11.10
C ILE A 63 2.77 -12.89 11.52
N GLU A 64 1.79 -13.25 12.35
CA GLU A 64 1.45 -14.66 12.62
C GLU A 64 0.62 -15.18 11.44
N VAL A 65 1.20 -16.11 10.68
CA VAL A 65 0.47 -16.84 9.65
C VAL A 65 -0.33 -17.92 10.36
N GLU A 66 -1.66 -17.74 10.45
CA GLU A 66 -2.54 -18.80 10.91
C GLU A 66 -2.37 -20.02 10.00
N ALA A 67 -1.66 -21.02 10.48
CA ALA A 67 -1.58 -22.31 9.82
C ALA A 67 -2.99 -22.92 9.86
N ALA A 68 -3.67 -22.92 8.72
CA ALA A 68 -4.88 -23.70 8.53
C ALA A 68 -4.55 -25.17 8.79
N GLY A 69 -4.96 -25.69 9.94
CA GLY A 69 -4.73 -27.08 10.31
C GLY A 69 -4.94 -27.35 11.80
N GLU A 70 -6.16 -27.74 12.14
CA GLU A 70 -6.45 -28.53 13.33
C GLU A 70 -5.49 -29.74 13.37
N ASN A 71 -4.52 -29.75 14.29
CA ASN A 71 -4.07 -30.94 15.01
C ASN A 71 -2.98 -30.60 16.05
N ALA A 72 -3.15 -31.20 17.22
CA ALA A 72 -2.37 -31.01 18.43
C ALA A 72 -0.88 -31.36 18.27
N GLY A 73 -0.05 -30.59 18.97
CA GLY A 73 1.36 -30.87 19.20
C GLY A 73 1.86 -30.06 20.40
N VAL A 74 1.51 -30.53 21.60
CA VAL A 74 2.10 -30.05 22.85
C VAL A 74 3.60 -30.33 22.78
N HIS A 75 4.42 -29.27 22.78
CA HIS A 75 5.78 -29.14 23.35
C HIS A 75 6.70 -28.28 22.46
N GLY A 76 7.10 -27.12 23.01
CA GLY A 76 8.36 -26.43 22.67
C GLY A 76 8.25 -25.21 21.75
N ALA A 77 7.90 -24.03 22.31
CA ALA A 77 8.31 -22.67 21.87
C ALA A 77 7.37 -21.61 22.47
N VAL A 78 7.40 -21.42 23.79
CA VAL A 78 6.50 -20.45 24.46
C VAL A 78 7.10 -19.02 24.50
N GLU A 79 8.38 -18.83 24.19
CA GLU A 79 9.01 -17.51 24.28
C GLU A 79 9.02 -16.71 22.96
N GLU A 80 9.12 -17.34 21.77
CA GLU A 80 9.11 -16.59 20.49
C GLU A 80 7.72 -16.19 20.00
N ARG A 81 6.65 -16.80 20.52
CA ARG A 81 5.28 -16.58 20.03
C ARG A 81 4.64 -15.28 20.54
N LYS A 82 5.30 -14.55 21.44
CA LYS A 82 4.73 -13.36 22.10
C LYS A 82 4.79 -12.06 21.30
N GLU A 83 5.55 -12.00 20.20
CA GLU A 83 5.79 -10.75 19.46
C GLU A 83 5.07 -10.66 18.11
N LYS A 84 4.55 -11.76 17.56
CA LYS A 84 3.84 -11.73 16.27
C LYS A 84 2.37 -11.36 16.48
N VAL A 85 1.84 -10.56 15.55
CA VAL A 85 0.45 -10.10 15.55
C VAL A 85 -0.35 -10.80 14.45
N PRO A 86 -1.68 -10.97 14.62
CA PRO A 86 -2.52 -11.56 13.59
C PRO A 86 -2.45 -10.80 12.26
N SER A 87 -2.59 -11.53 11.17
CA SER A 87 -2.68 -10.95 9.82
C SER A 87 -3.77 -9.87 9.76
N PRO A 88 -3.51 -8.74 9.09
CA PRO A 88 -4.53 -7.71 8.94
C PRO A 88 -5.72 -8.24 8.13
N HIS A 89 -6.94 -7.92 8.56
CA HIS A 89 -8.17 -8.30 7.86
C HIS A 89 -8.95 -7.06 7.41
N LEU A 90 -9.37 -7.07 6.14
CA LEU A 90 -10.18 -5.99 5.59
C LEU A 90 -11.65 -6.19 5.99
N SER A 91 -12.27 -5.13 6.52
CA SER A 91 -13.70 -5.15 6.85
C SER A 91 -14.55 -5.42 5.60
N GLN A 92 -15.57 -6.28 5.73
CA GLN A 92 -16.52 -6.59 4.66
C GLN A 92 -17.31 -5.36 4.17
N LEU A 93 -17.35 -4.29 4.96
CA LEU A 93 -17.97 -3.02 4.57
C LEU A 93 -17.19 -2.29 3.46
N VAL A 94 -15.92 -2.64 3.26
CA VAL A 94 -15.07 -2.03 2.23
C VAL A 94 -15.21 -2.80 0.91
N VAL A 95 -15.95 -2.23 -0.04
CA VAL A 95 -16.17 -2.83 -1.35
C VAL A 95 -15.15 -2.33 -2.38
N LEU A 96 -14.25 -3.22 -2.82
CA LEU A 96 -13.17 -2.91 -3.78
C LEU A 96 -13.42 -3.41 -5.21
N THR A 97 -14.57 -4.05 -5.45
CA THR A 97 -14.93 -4.66 -6.74
C THR A 97 -15.97 -3.85 -7.52
N ASN A 98 -16.64 -2.89 -6.87
CA ASN A 98 -17.70 -2.11 -7.49
C ASN A 98 -17.11 -1.09 -8.49
N SER A 99 -17.53 -1.18 -9.76
CA SER A 99 -17.11 -0.24 -10.80
C SER A 99 -17.73 1.15 -10.65
N GLY A 100 -18.86 1.29 -9.93
CA GLY A 100 -19.50 2.56 -9.63
C GLY A 100 -18.67 3.43 -8.67
N THR A 101 -17.90 2.82 -7.77
CA THR A 101 -16.98 3.51 -6.85
C THR A 101 -15.54 3.51 -7.36
N LEU A 102 -15.33 3.30 -8.67
CA LEU A 102 -14.02 3.15 -9.29
C LEU A 102 -13.15 2.11 -8.57
N TYR A 103 -13.72 0.95 -8.26
CA TYR A 103 -13.04 -0.16 -7.59
C TYR A 103 -12.45 0.23 -6.23
N GLY A 104 -13.17 1.09 -5.50
CA GLY A 104 -12.77 1.60 -4.19
C GLY A 104 -11.65 2.63 -4.26
N LEU A 105 -11.60 3.46 -5.32
CA LEU A 105 -10.54 4.46 -5.51
C LEU A 105 -10.38 5.37 -4.29
N ALA A 106 -11.49 5.85 -3.73
CA ALA A 106 -11.45 6.73 -2.55
C ALA A 106 -10.76 6.05 -1.35
N GLN A 107 -11.11 4.80 -1.05
CA GLN A 107 -10.52 4.04 0.05
C GLN A 107 -9.03 3.78 -0.20
N ARG A 108 -8.67 3.42 -1.44
CA ARG A 108 -7.28 3.20 -1.87
C ARG A 108 -6.43 4.48 -1.72
N VAL A 109 -6.96 5.63 -2.17
CA VAL A 109 -6.27 6.93 -2.05
C VAL A 109 -6.11 7.31 -0.59
N VAL A 110 -7.19 7.25 0.20
CA VAL A 110 -7.14 7.61 1.63
C VAL A 110 -6.11 6.75 2.36
N ALA A 111 -6.14 5.42 2.19
CA ALA A 111 -5.19 4.51 2.85
C ALA A 111 -3.73 4.73 2.41
N THR A 112 -3.52 5.04 1.13
CA THR A 112 -2.16 5.25 0.59
C THR A 112 -1.60 6.59 1.05
N GLU A 113 -2.37 7.67 0.91
CA GLU A 113 -1.89 9.00 1.28
C GLU A 113 -1.80 9.16 2.80
N SER A 114 -2.63 8.48 3.60
CA SER A 114 -2.43 8.43 5.06
C SER A 114 -1.12 7.74 5.44
N LEU A 115 -0.76 6.64 4.76
CA LEU A 115 0.51 5.96 4.98
C LEU A 115 1.70 6.86 4.61
N VAL A 116 1.64 7.53 3.45
CA VAL A 116 2.73 8.43 3.05
C VAL A 116 2.83 9.64 3.96
N PHE A 117 1.70 10.22 4.36
CA PHE A 117 1.69 11.29 5.35
C PHE A 117 2.36 10.84 6.65
N LEU A 118 2.05 9.64 7.16
CA LEU A 118 2.72 9.10 8.35
C LEU A 118 4.23 8.95 8.13
N ALA A 119 4.67 8.50 6.95
CA ALA A 119 6.09 8.41 6.63
C ALA A 119 6.77 9.79 6.70
N GLU A 120 6.14 10.84 6.15
CA GLU A 120 6.63 12.22 6.24
C GLU A 120 6.67 12.74 7.68
N GLN A 121 5.70 12.35 8.52
CA GLN A 121 5.73 12.66 9.96
C GLN A 121 6.93 11.97 10.64
N PHE A 122 7.20 10.71 10.30
CA PHE A 122 8.39 10.03 10.80
C PHE A 122 9.66 10.74 10.36
N GLU A 123 9.81 11.12 9.09
CA GLU A 123 11.00 11.84 8.59
C GLU A 123 11.21 13.15 9.35
N SER A 124 10.14 13.90 9.59
CA SER A 124 10.17 15.14 10.38
C SER A 124 10.63 14.92 11.83
N LEU A 125 10.26 13.78 12.42
CA LEU A 125 10.62 13.40 13.79
C LEU A 125 12.04 12.79 13.91
N GLN A 126 12.69 12.44 12.81
CA GLN A 126 13.93 11.65 12.80
C GLN A 126 15.02 12.24 13.71
N SER A 127 15.28 13.55 13.62
CA SER A 127 16.31 14.22 14.43
C SER A 127 16.01 14.13 15.93
N HIS A 128 14.73 14.24 16.30
CA HIS A 128 14.30 14.13 17.69
C HIS A 128 14.45 12.70 18.21
N LEU A 129 14.01 11.70 17.43
CA LEU A 129 14.13 10.29 17.79
C LEU A 129 15.60 9.87 17.91
N ASP A 130 16.49 10.34 17.02
CA ASP A 130 17.93 10.02 17.08
C ASP A 130 18.61 10.56 18.35
N THR A 131 18.15 11.71 18.85
CA THR A 131 18.67 12.30 20.10
C THR A 131 18.21 11.52 21.34
N MET A 132 17.03 10.89 21.27
CA MET A 132 16.47 10.08 22.36
C MET A 132 17.01 8.65 22.39
N MET A 133 17.57 8.17 21.27
CA MET A 133 18.08 6.81 21.13
C MET A 133 19.44 6.61 21.79
N PRO A 134 19.63 5.52 22.57
CA PRO A 134 20.96 5.11 23.03
C PRO A 134 21.89 4.85 21.84
N ALA A 135 23.18 5.21 21.98
CA ALA A 135 24.17 5.09 20.89
C ALA A 135 24.22 3.67 20.28
N ALA A 136 24.12 2.63 21.12
CA ALA A 136 24.13 1.24 20.68
C ALA A 136 22.91 0.82 19.83
N LYS A 137 21.80 1.57 19.91
CA LYS A 137 20.54 1.26 19.21
C LYS A 137 20.27 2.19 18.02
N LYS A 138 21.09 3.23 17.79
CA LYS A 138 20.96 4.12 16.63
C LYS A 138 20.92 3.39 15.27
N PRO A 139 21.68 2.30 15.04
CA PRO A 139 21.58 1.55 13.78
C PRO A 139 20.17 1.04 13.47
N PHE A 140 19.39 0.66 14.49
CA PHE A 140 18.00 0.23 14.30
C PHE A 140 17.14 1.33 13.68
N LEU A 141 17.23 2.55 14.23
CA LEU A 141 16.46 3.68 13.73
C LEU A 141 16.85 4.03 12.30
N GLN A 142 18.16 4.07 12.00
CA GLN A 142 18.66 4.31 10.65
C GLN A 142 18.17 3.25 9.66
N GLN A 143 18.15 1.99 10.08
CA GLN A 143 17.63 0.89 9.27
C GLN A 143 16.13 1.05 9.01
N PHE A 144 15.34 1.39 10.03
CA PHE A 144 13.90 1.63 9.88
C PHE A 144 13.58 2.73 8.86
N TYR A 145 14.28 3.87 8.92
CA TYR A 145 14.09 4.96 7.95
C TYR A 145 14.50 4.55 6.54
N SER A 146 15.67 3.92 6.39
CA SER A 146 16.21 3.56 5.09
C SER A 146 15.47 2.40 4.41
N GLN A 147 14.98 1.41 5.17
CA GLN A 147 14.37 0.20 4.63
C GLN A 147 12.85 0.24 4.61
N THR A 148 12.20 0.87 5.61
CA THR A 148 10.74 0.93 5.66
C THR A 148 10.23 2.30 5.23
N VAL A 149 10.53 3.38 5.97
CA VAL A 149 9.90 4.70 5.77
C VAL A 149 10.10 5.19 4.33
N SER A 150 11.32 5.07 3.79
CA SER A 150 11.65 5.49 2.42
C SER A 150 10.90 4.74 1.30
N THR A 151 10.29 3.59 1.62
CA THR A 151 9.55 2.76 0.64
C THR A 151 8.05 3.01 0.66
N ALA A 152 7.53 3.73 1.65
CA ALA A 152 6.08 3.93 1.82
C ALA A 152 5.42 4.57 0.58
N SER A 153 6.07 5.58 -0.01
CA SER A 153 5.57 6.25 -1.22
C SER A 153 5.53 5.36 -2.45
N GLU A 154 6.33 4.28 -2.49
CA GLU A 154 6.34 3.35 -3.62
C GLU A 154 5.02 2.61 -3.77
N LEU A 155 4.23 2.47 -2.69
CA LEU A 155 2.92 1.80 -2.72
C LEU A 155 1.86 2.53 -3.55
N ARG A 156 2.02 3.83 -3.83
CA ARG A 156 1.11 4.58 -4.71
C ARG A 156 0.94 3.90 -6.07
N LYS A 157 2.04 3.50 -6.68
CA LYS A 157 2.05 2.93 -8.03
C LYS A 157 1.25 1.62 -8.12
N PRO A 158 1.53 0.56 -7.35
CA PRO A 158 0.76 -0.68 -7.43
C PRO A 158 -0.71 -0.47 -7.02
N ILE A 159 -0.99 0.37 -6.01
CA ILE A 159 -2.36 0.57 -5.53
C ILE A 159 -3.23 1.30 -6.57
N TYR A 160 -2.73 2.39 -7.17
CA TYR A 160 -3.47 3.17 -8.16
C TYR A 160 -3.54 2.45 -9.51
N TRP A 161 -2.50 1.69 -9.86
CA TRP A 161 -2.50 0.87 -11.07
C TRP A 161 -3.67 -0.12 -11.12
N ILE A 162 -4.04 -0.73 -9.99
CA ILE A 162 -5.17 -1.67 -9.92
C ILE A 162 -6.48 -1.01 -10.36
N VAL A 163 -6.67 0.26 -10.01
CA VAL A 163 -7.86 1.01 -10.44
C VAL A 163 -7.76 1.34 -11.92
N ALA A 164 -6.61 1.87 -12.37
CA ALA A 164 -6.38 2.22 -13.77
C ALA A 164 -6.59 1.02 -14.71
N ALA A 165 -5.99 -0.13 -14.38
CA ALA A 165 -6.06 -1.37 -15.16
C ALA A 165 -7.47 -1.98 -15.22
N ARG A 166 -8.35 -1.64 -14.27
CA ARG A 166 -9.75 -2.08 -14.27
C ARG A 166 -10.70 -1.06 -14.88
N ALA A 167 -10.38 0.22 -14.76
CA ALA A 167 -11.21 1.31 -15.26
C ALA A 167 -11.01 1.55 -16.76
N ILE A 168 -9.84 1.20 -17.29
CA ILE A 168 -9.50 1.35 -18.71
C ILE A 168 -9.21 -0.03 -19.31
N ASP A 169 -10.04 -0.45 -20.26
CA ASP A 169 -9.74 -1.60 -21.12
C ASP A 169 -8.73 -1.19 -22.18
N TYR A 170 -7.45 -1.36 -21.87
CA TYR A 170 -6.35 -0.97 -22.76
C TYR A 170 -6.41 -1.66 -24.12
N GLU A 171 -6.77 -2.94 -24.18
CA GLU A 171 -6.82 -3.69 -25.44
C GLU A 171 -7.94 -3.18 -26.34
N GLN A 172 -9.14 -2.99 -25.78
CA GLN A 172 -10.26 -2.43 -26.53
C GLN A 172 -9.95 -1.01 -27.01
N MET A 173 -9.30 -0.18 -26.18
CA MET A 173 -8.91 1.18 -26.58
C MET A 173 -7.91 1.17 -27.73
N LEU A 174 -6.89 0.33 -27.66
CA LEU A 174 -5.90 0.20 -28.74
C LEU A 174 -6.56 -0.27 -30.04
N LEU A 175 -7.51 -1.20 -29.97
CA LEU A 175 -8.26 -1.67 -31.13
C LEU A 175 -9.09 -0.54 -31.76
N LEU A 176 -9.79 0.24 -30.94
CA LEU A 176 -10.58 1.38 -31.41
C LEU A 176 -9.68 2.47 -32.02
N MET A 177 -8.53 2.74 -31.43
CA MET A 177 -7.55 3.71 -31.95
C MET A 177 -6.92 3.25 -33.26
N ALA A 178 -6.62 1.96 -33.40
CA ALA A 178 -6.11 1.38 -34.64
C ALA A 178 -7.11 1.47 -35.79
N GLY A 179 -8.42 1.45 -35.49
CA GLY A 179 -9.48 1.62 -36.47
C GLY A 179 -9.69 3.06 -36.95
N VAL A 180 -9.02 4.06 -36.36
CA VAL A 180 -9.15 5.46 -36.75
C VAL A 180 -8.32 5.76 -37.99
N LYS A 181 -8.95 6.37 -38.99
CA LYS A 181 -8.25 6.93 -40.16
C LYS A 181 -7.72 8.31 -39.80
N TRP A 182 -6.40 8.49 -39.92
CA TRP A 182 -5.70 9.74 -39.56
C TRP A 182 -5.46 10.67 -40.76
N ASP A 183 -6.18 10.49 -41.88
CA ASP A 183 -6.05 11.38 -43.03
C ASP A 183 -6.66 12.76 -42.71
N ILE A 184 -5.86 13.81 -42.88
CA ILE A 184 -6.22 15.21 -42.61
C ILE A 184 -7.45 15.64 -43.42
N ARG A 185 -7.69 15.00 -44.57
CA ARG A 185 -8.84 15.28 -45.44
C ARG A 185 -10.15 14.63 -44.96
N GLU A 186 -10.06 13.61 -44.10
CA GLU A 186 -11.19 12.84 -43.58
C GLU A 186 -11.43 13.11 -42.07
N ILE A 187 -10.79 14.12 -41.49
CA ILE A 187 -11.01 14.50 -40.09
C ILE A 187 -12.47 14.92 -39.91
N MET A 188 -13.23 14.10 -39.17
CA MET A 188 -14.59 14.42 -38.78
C MET A 188 -14.60 15.56 -37.75
N SER A 189 -15.66 16.37 -37.74
CA SER A 189 -15.86 17.41 -36.72
C SER A 189 -16.16 16.84 -35.32
N GLN A 190 -16.52 15.55 -35.24
CA GLN A 190 -16.81 14.85 -34.00
C GLN A 190 -15.57 14.13 -33.46
N HIS A 191 -15.55 13.90 -32.14
CA HIS A 191 -14.50 13.12 -31.51
C HIS A 191 -14.62 11.64 -31.88
N ASN A 192 -13.48 10.95 -31.88
CA ASN A 192 -13.43 9.52 -32.18
C ASN A 192 -14.16 8.70 -31.10
N VAL A 193 -14.73 7.55 -31.49
CA VAL A 193 -15.53 6.68 -30.62
C VAL A 193 -14.77 6.22 -29.37
N TYR A 194 -13.44 6.04 -29.44
CA TYR A 194 -12.66 5.70 -28.24
C TYR A 194 -12.70 6.82 -27.19
N VAL A 195 -12.79 8.08 -27.61
CA VAL A 195 -12.94 9.25 -26.71
C VAL A 195 -14.29 9.18 -26.02
N ASP A 196 -15.35 8.84 -26.75
CA ASP A 196 -16.68 8.60 -26.18
C ASP A 196 -16.67 7.48 -25.14
N VAL A 197 -15.99 6.37 -25.40
CA VAL A 197 -15.94 5.23 -24.47
C VAL A 197 -15.16 5.61 -23.20
N LEU A 198 -14.04 6.32 -23.34
CA LEU A 198 -13.30 6.87 -22.20
C LEU A 198 -14.19 7.84 -21.40
N LEU A 199 -14.84 8.79 -22.06
CA LEU A 199 -15.68 9.78 -21.39
C LEU A 199 -16.94 9.14 -20.77
N LYS A 200 -17.59 8.19 -21.44
CA LYS A 200 -18.80 7.54 -20.93
C LYS A 200 -18.53 6.63 -19.74
N GLY A 201 -17.38 5.96 -19.71
CA GLY A 201 -16.93 5.16 -18.58
C GLY A 201 -16.69 5.99 -17.32
N HIS A 202 -16.24 7.25 -17.48
CA HIS A 202 -15.77 8.08 -16.36
C HIS A 202 -16.71 9.24 -15.96
N PHE A 203 -17.35 9.94 -16.90
CA PHE A 203 -18.11 11.18 -16.61
C PHE A 203 -19.63 11.00 -16.50
N THR A 204 -20.26 10.12 -17.28
CA THR A 204 -21.73 9.90 -17.21
C THR A 204 -22.22 9.22 -15.93
N ARG A 205 -21.30 8.80 -15.04
CA ARG A 205 -21.62 8.13 -13.78
C ARG A 205 -21.65 9.09 -12.58
N GLN A 206 -21.00 10.25 -12.67
CA GLN A 206 -20.99 11.24 -11.59
C GLN A 206 -22.26 12.13 -11.58
N GLN A 207 -23.02 12.14 -12.68
CA GLN A 207 -24.27 12.90 -12.80
C GLN A 207 -25.54 12.13 -12.41
N ARG A 208 -25.44 10.86 -11.98
CA ARG A 208 -26.62 10.06 -11.59
C ARG A 208 -26.88 9.99 -10.09
N ASP A 209 -26.03 10.61 -9.27
CA ASP A 209 -26.15 10.63 -7.81
C ASP A 209 -26.49 12.04 -7.25
N PHE A 210 -27.21 12.86 -8.04
CA PHE A 210 -27.90 14.07 -7.57
C PHE A 210 -29.35 14.10 -8.06
#